data_AF-A0A9P5U015-F1
#
_entry.id   AF-A0A9P5U015-F1
#
_cell.length_a   1.000
_cell.length_b   1.000
_cell.length_c   1.000
_cell.angle_alpha   90.00
_cell.angle_beta   90.00
_cell.angle_gamma   90.00
#
_symmetry.space_group_name_H-M   'P 1'
#
loop_
_entity.id
_entity.type
_entity.pdbx_description
1 polymer ?
#
loop_
_entity_poly.entity_id
_entity_poly.type
_entity_poly.pdbx_seq_one_letter_code
_entity_poly.pdbx_strand_id
1 'polypeptide(L)'
;LCDHLVPHIAAAGDTKKFKASVMSSAVELLNKQLRAGGKKKAAGVKQKISDMLAVYQTVHWLKHDGSGLGWTDEDGVTVTTPEDEAVWAGIVTSRPN
;
A
#
# COMPACT_ATOMS: atom_id res chain seq x y z
N LEU A 1 -0.05 -2.89 -13.95
CA LEU A 1 -1.12 -2.32 -13.09
C LEU A 1 -0.67 -1.00 -12.48
N CYS A 2 0.50 -0.94 -11.82
CA CYS A 2 1.06 0.30 -11.28
C CYS A 2 1.15 1.41 -12.33
N ASP A 3 1.76 1.16 -13.49
CA ASP A 3 1.89 2.16 -14.57
C ASP A 3 0.54 2.70 -15.09
N HIS A 4 -0.52 1.91 -14.94
CA HIS A 4 -1.88 2.32 -15.33
C HIS A 4 -2.55 3.18 -14.25
N LEU A 5 -2.22 2.96 -12.96
CA LEU A 5 -2.84 3.66 -11.84
C LEU A 5 -2.05 4.92 -11.44
N VAL A 6 -0.74 4.95 -11.64
CA VAL A 6 0.18 6.06 -11.29
C VAL A 6 -0.30 7.42 -11.81
N PRO A 7 -0.73 7.56 -13.09
CA PRO A 7 -1.21 8.84 -13.60
C PRO A 7 -2.50 9.35 -12.94
N HIS A 8 -3.20 8.48 -12.21
CA HIS A 8 -4.47 8.78 -11.56
C HIS A 8 -4.34 8.93 -10.04
N ILE A 9 -3.13 8.83 -9.50
CA ILE A 9 -2.84 9.16 -8.10
C ILE A 9 -2.93 10.69 -7.97
N ALA A 10 -3.83 11.18 -7.13
CA ALA A 10 -3.98 12.62 -6.94
C ALA A 10 -2.68 13.22 -6.39
N ALA A 11 -2.24 14.35 -6.97
CA ALA A 11 -1.03 15.08 -6.55
C ALA A 11 -1.05 15.53 -5.08
N ALA A 12 -2.23 15.54 -4.44
CA ALA A 12 -2.44 15.97 -3.06
C ALA A 12 -2.36 14.82 -2.02
N GLY A 13 -1.85 13.64 -2.38
CA GLY A 13 -1.67 12.54 -1.43
C GLY A 13 -2.96 11.82 -1.01
N ASP A 14 -4.11 12.16 -1.61
CA ASP A 14 -5.34 11.39 -1.44
C ASP A 14 -5.29 10.12 -2.31
N THR A 15 -4.40 9.21 -1.94
CA THR A 15 -4.24 7.93 -2.62
C THR A 15 -5.39 6.97 -2.32
N LYS A 16 -6.40 7.39 -1.55
CA LYS A 16 -7.43 6.50 -0.99
C LYS A 16 -8.55 6.15 -1.97
N LYS A 17 -8.73 6.90 -3.08
CA LYS A 17 -9.88 6.71 -3.98
C LYS A 17 -9.54 7.01 -5.44
N PHE A 18 -9.57 5.98 -6.27
CA PHE A 18 -9.61 6.15 -7.72
C PHE A 18 -11.05 6.35 -8.22
N LYS A 19 -11.19 7.12 -9.32
CA LYS A 19 -12.48 7.25 -10.02
C LYS A 19 -12.99 5.89 -10.49
N ALA A 20 -14.31 5.72 -10.52
CA ALA A 20 -14.93 4.46 -10.95
C ALA A 20 -14.52 4.06 -12.38
N SER A 21 -14.40 5.03 -13.29
CA SER A 21 -13.92 4.80 -14.66
C SER A 21 -12.50 4.22 -14.70
N VAL A 22 -11.59 4.75 -13.88
CA VAL A 22 -10.21 4.26 -13.76
C VAL A 22 -10.20 2.82 -13.22
N MET A 23 -11.06 2.51 -12.25
CA MET A 23 -11.18 1.15 -11.71
C MET A 23 -11.73 0.16 -12.75
N SER A 24 -12.72 0.55 -13.55
CA SER A 24 -13.21 -0.29 -14.65
C SER A 24 -12.11 -0.57 -15.68
N SER A 25 -11.35 0.45 -16.09
CA SER A 25 -10.22 0.28 -17.00
C SER A 25 -9.11 -0.61 -16.42
N ALA A 26 -8.81 -0.48 -15.12
CA ALA A 26 -7.85 -1.34 -14.45
C ALA A 26 -8.30 -2.81 -14.42
N VAL A 27 -9.59 -3.07 -14.21
CA VAL A 27 -10.17 -4.43 -14.25
C VAL A 27 -10.07 -5.02 -15.65
N GLU A 28 -10.38 -4.25 -16.68
CA GLU A 28 -10.24 -4.68 -18.07
C GLU A 28 -8.80 -5.01 -18.41
N LEU A 29 -7.85 -4.15 -18.03
CA LEU A 29 -6.42 -4.38 -18.23
C LEU A 29 -5.97 -5.71 -17.58
N LEU A 30 -6.35 -5.92 -16.32
CA LEU A 30 -5.97 -7.13 -15.60
C LEU A 30 -6.61 -8.40 -16.19
N ASN A 31 -7.85 -8.30 -16.67
CA ASN A 31 -8.52 -9.41 -17.34
C ASN A 31 -7.92 -9.71 -18.73
N LYS A 32 -7.44 -8.69 -19.46
CA LYS A 32 -6.70 -8.88 -20.72
C LYS A 32 -5.35 -9.58 -20.52
N GLN A 33 -4.75 -9.43 -19.34
CA GLN A 33 -3.47 -10.04 -18.98
C GLN A 33 -3.63 -11.41 -18.29
N LEU A 34 -4.86 -11.89 -18.11
CA LEU A 34 -5.15 -13.13 -17.41
C LEU A 34 -4.72 -14.33 -18.27
N ARG A 35 -3.73 -15.09 -17.82
CA ARG A 35 -3.26 -16.31 -18.51
C ARG A 35 -4.04 -17.56 -18.15
N ALA A 36 -4.61 -17.60 -16.93
CA ALA A 36 -5.39 -18.73 -16.42
C ALA A 36 -6.32 -18.26 -15.28
N GLY A 37 -7.36 -19.05 -14.99
CA GLY A 37 -8.32 -18.79 -13.91
C GLY A 37 -9.56 -17.98 -14.32
N GLY A 38 -10.39 -17.65 -13.34
CA GLY A 38 -11.63 -16.89 -13.54
C GLY A 38 -11.40 -15.38 -13.73
N LYS A 39 -12.33 -14.71 -14.44
CA LYS A 39 -12.29 -13.26 -14.61
C LYS A 39 -12.29 -12.55 -13.26
N LYS A 40 -11.41 -11.56 -13.11
CA LYS A 40 -11.33 -10.71 -11.93
C LYS A 40 -12.56 -9.80 -11.88
N LYS A 41 -13.21 -9.77 -10.71
CA LYS A 41 -14.36 -8.90 -10.41
C LYS A 41 -13.88 -7.51 -9.99
N ALA A 42 -14.63 -6.47 -10.37
CA ALA A 42 -14.30 -5.09 -10.03
C ALA A 42 -14.16 -4.84 -8.52
N ALA A 43 -15.05 -5.44 -7.71
CA ALA A 43 -14.97 -5.34 -6.26
C ALA A 43 -13.66 -5.90 -5.69
N GLY A 44 -13.22 -7.07 -6.18
CA GLY A 44 -11.97 -7.69 -5.71
C GLY A 44 -10.72 -6.92 -6.17
N VAL A 45 -10.73 -6.37 -7.38
CA VAL A 45 -9.64 -5.51 -7.87
C VAL A 45 -9.56 -4.22 -7.05
N LYS A 46 -10.70 -3.58 -6.79
CA LYS A 46 -10.78 -2.37 -5.95
C LYS A 46 -10.25 -2.63 -4.54
N GLN A 47 -10.69 -3.73 -3.91
CA GLN A 47 -10.20 -4.11 -2.58
C GLN A 47 -8.69 -4.28 -2.59
N LYS A 48 -8.15 -5.06 -3.54
CA LYS A 48 -6.71 -5.33 -3.60
C LYS A 48 -5.88 -4.06 -3.81
N ILE A 49 -6.37 -3.14 -4.64
CA ILE A 49 -5.74 -1.82 -4.85
C ILE A 49 -5.77 -1.00 -3.56
N SER A 50 -6.90 -0.99 -2.85
CA SER A 50 -7.01 -0.31 -1.55
C SER A 50 -6.03 -0.87 -0.53
N ASP A 51 -5.91 -2.20 -0.44
CA ASP A 51 -4.99 -2.86 0.50
C ASP A 51 -3.53 -2.50 0.20
N MET A 52 -3.14 -2.52 -1.09
CA MET A 52 -1.77 -2.14 -1.50
C MET A 52 -1.44 -0.69 -1.14
N LEU A 53 -2.40 0.22 -1.29
CA LEU A 53 -2.22 1.63 -0.95
C LEU A 53 -2.17 1.86 0.56
N ALA A 54 -2.96 1.11 1.35
CA ALA A 54 -2.89 1.15 2.80
C ALA A 54 -1.50 0.70 3.30
N VAL A 55 -0.98 -0.42 2.77
CA VAL A 55 0.38 -0.89 3.07
C VAL A 55 1.42 0.16 2.69
N TYR A 56 1.32 0.74 1.48
CA TYR A 56 2.24 1.80 1.05
C TYR A 56 2.21 3.00 2.00
N GLN A 57 1.03 3.48 2.40
CA GLN A 57 0.90 4.60 3.34
C GLN A 57 1.54 4.26 4.70
N THR A 58 1.31 3.05 5.22
CA THR A 58 1.91 2.61 6.48
C THR A 58 3.43 2.55 6.39
N VAL A 59 3.98 1.95 5.33
CA VAL A 59 5.43 1.88 5.10
C VAL A 59 6.04 3.27 4.92
N HIS A 60 5.39 4.14 4.13
CA HIS A 60 5.84 5.52 3.94
C HIS A 60 5.89 6.28 5.27
N TRP A 61 4.84 6.17 6.09
CA TRP A 61 4.80 6.79 7.40
C TRP A 61 5.90 6.24 8.32
N LEU A 62 6.09 4.92 8.35
CA LEU A 62 7.15 4.30 9.15
C LEU A 62 8.54 4.81 8.74
N LYS A 63 8.78 4.94 7.42
CA LYS A 63 10.07 5.37 6.86
C LYS A 63 10.35 6.86 7.08
N HIS A 64 9.34 7.73 7.00
CA HIS A 64 9.55 9.18 6.95
C HIS A 64 9.12 9.94 8.20
N ASP A 65 8.06 9.49 8.88
CA ASP A 65 7.37 10.32 9.89
C ASP A 65 7.27 9.64 11.27
N GLY A 66 7.36 8.32 11.31
CA GLY A 66 6.67 7.55 12.34
C GLY A 66 7.49 6.63 13.22
N SER A 67 8.53 5.99 12.68
CA SER A 67 9.28 5.00 13.44
C SER A 67 10.31 5.64 14.37
N GLY A 68 11.01 6.69 13.92
CA GLY A 68 12.20 7.21 14.62
C GLY A 68 13.36 6.21 14.68
N LEU A 69 13.23 5.07 13.99
CA LEU A 69 14.19 3.97 13.95
C LEU A 69 15.00 4.01 12.66
N GLY A 70 16.16 3.34 12.66
CA GLY A 70 16.94 3.15 11.44
C GLY A 70 16.12 2.43 10.38
N TRP A 71 16.23 2.86 9.11
CA TRP A 71 15.54 2.24 7.98
C TRP A 71 16.54 1.91 6.86
N THR A 72 16.52 0.69 6.35
CA THR A 72 17.24 0.29 5.13
C THR A 72 16.25 -0.16 4.07
N ASP A 73 16.61 -0.01 2.80
CA ASP A 73 15.74 -0.46 1.71
C ASP A 73 15.77 -1.99 1.56
N GLU A 74 16.83 -2.65 2.05
CA GLU A 74 16.94 -4.11 2.09
C GLU A 74 16.14 -4.77 3.22
N ASP A 75 16.27 -4.27 4.46
CA ASP A 75 15.75 -4.94 5.66
C ASP A 75 14.54 -4.23 6.28
N GLY A 76 14.21 -3.02 5.81
CA GLY A 76 13.14 -2.20 6.35
C GLY A 76 13.54 -1.57 7.68
N VAL A 77 12.65 -1.61 8.69
CA VAL A 77 12.92 -1.02 9.99
C VAL A 77 13.96 -1.85 10.74
N THR A 78 15.01 -1.20 11.23
CA THR A 78 16.09 -1.83 11.99
C THR A 78 15.78 -1.72 13.47
N VAL A 79 15.29 -2.80 14.08
CA VAL A 79 15.08 -2.92 15.53
C VAL A 79 16.25 -3.72 16.10
N THR A 80 17.19 -3.06 16.77
CA THR A 80 18.44 -3.71 17.22
C THR A 80 18.69 -3.61 18.71
N THR A 81 18.02 -2.70 19.39
CA THR A 81 18.15 -2.47 20.83
C THR A 81 16.83 -2.73 21.56
N PRO A 82 16.86 -3.05 22.87
CA PRO A 82 15.65 -3.14 23.69
C PRO A 82 14.82 -1.85 23.69
N GLU A 83 15.46 -0.69 23.56
CA GLU A 83 14.79 0.60 23.41
C GLU A 83 14.02 0.71 22.09
N ASP A 84 14.59 0.21 20.99
CA ASP A 84 13.91 0.16 19.69
C ASP A 84 12.67 -0.75 19.76
N GLU A 85 12.76 -1.87 20.47
CA GLU A 85 11.63 -2.79 20.67
C GLU A 85 10.48 -2.11 21.42
N ALA A 86 10.78 -1.26 22.41
CA ALA A 86 9.77 -0.50 23.14
C ALA A 86 9.06 0.54 22.25
N VAL A 87 9.82 1.24 21.39
CA VAL A 87 9.25 2.17 20.39
C VAL A 87 8.36 1.40 19.41
N TRP A 88 8.84 0.27 18.90
CA TRP A 88 8.09 -0.57 17.97
C TRP A 88 6.80 -1.12 18.59
N ALA A 89 6.85 -1.61 19.83
CA ALA A 89 5.68 -2.08 20.57
C ALA A 89 4.65 -0.96 20.77
N GLY A 90 5.09 0.28 21.02
CA GLY A 90 4.21 1.45 21.09
C GLY A 90 3.52 1.77 19.76
N ILE A 91 4.24 1.67 18.65
CA ILE A 91 3.69 1.87 17.30
C ILE A 91 2.64 0.80 16.98
N VAL A 92 2.94 -0.48 17.22
CA VAL A 92 2.02 -1.60 16.99
C VAL A 92 0.75 -1.44 17.86
N THR A 93 0.92 -1.07 19.13
CA THR A 93 -0.21 -0.89 20.06
C THR A 93 -1.11 0.29 19.67
N SER A 94 -0.51 1.40 19.25
CA SER A 94 -1.26 2.61 18.84
C SER A 94 -1.93 2.49 17.47
N ARG A 95 -1.51 1.52 16.65
CA ARG A 95 -2.00 1.30 15.28
C ARG A 95 -2.20 -0.21 14.99
N PRO A 96 -3.19 -0.87 15.63
CA PRO A 96 -3.36 -2.33 15.57
C PRO A 96 -3.97 -2.86 14.25
N ASN A 97 -3.91 -2.10 13.15
CA ASN A 97 -4.60 -2.40 11.89
C ASN A 97 -3.64 -2.70 10.75
#